data_AF-A0A660PRG5-F1
#
_entry.id   AF-A0A660PRG5-F1
#
_cell.length_a   1.000
_cell.length_b   1.000
_cell.length_c   1.000
_cell.angle_alpha   90.00
_cell.angle_beta   90.00
_cell.angle_gamma   90.00
#
_symmetry.space_group_name_H-M   'P 1'
#
loop_
_entity.id
_entity.type
_entity.pdbx_description
1 polymer ?
#
loop_
_entity_poly.entity_id
_entity_poly.type
_entity_poly.pdbx_seq_one_letter_code
_entity_poly.pdbx_strand_id
1 'polypeptide(L)'
;MRTSIPVVVAFLVGLTMVVSFFFDSDTLIGGLKDEFLIWLTIVGGFTLLLGVVSITRVNWAAVKQRKEGWIYKLITLISIFIMAIPSILPSSWSSLFGRADGSIYDWLFVYLDSPMMATMFATLAFY
;
A
#
# COMPACT_ATOMS: atom_id res chain seq x y z
N MET A 1 -3.81 21.11 -22.27
CA MET A 1 -3.23 20.37 -23.42
C MET A 1 -1.89 19.69 -23.14
N ARG A 2 -1.02 20.20 -22.23
CA ARG A 2 0.27 19.53 -21.89
C ARG A 2 0.15 18.24 -21.05
N THR A 3 -1.00 17.99 -20.43
CA THR A 3 -1.29 16.77 -19.65
C THR A 3 -2.02 15.69 -20.44
N SER A 4 -2.54 16.01 -21.63
CA SER A 4 -3.34 15.07 -22.43
C SER A 4 -2.51 13.91 -22.97
N ILE A 5 -1.27 14.17 -23.39
CA ILE A 5 -0.37 13.14 -23.93
C ILE A 5 -0.01 12.08 -22.85
N PRO A 6 0.47 12.46 -21.65
CA PRO A 6 0.71 11.49 -20.57
C PRO A 6 -0.53 10.66 -20.21
N VAL A 7 -1.71 11.29 -20.16
CA VAL A 7 -2.96 10.60 -19.81
C VAL A 7 -3.36 9.58 -20.88
N VAL A 8 -3.24 9.93 -22.17
CA VAL A 8 -3.53 9.00 -23.27
C VAL A 8 -2.56 7.83 -23.27
N VAL A 9 -1.27 8.07 -23.04
CA VAL A 9 -0.28 6.99 -22.93
C VAL A 9 -0.60 6.07 -21.76
N ALA A 10 -0.90 6.63 -20.57
CA ALA A 10 -1.27 5.85 -19.40
C ALA A 10 -2.54 5.01 -19.64
N PHE A 11 -3.54 5.58 -20.32
CA PHE A 11 -4.75 4.87 -20.71
C PHE A 11 -4.47 3.71 -21.66
N LEU A 12 -3.68 3.92 -22.72
CA LEU A 12 -3.33 2.87 -23.68
C LEU A 12 -2.51 1.75 -23.05
N VAL A 13 -1.57 2.08 -22.17
CA VAL A 13 -0.78 1.08 -21.43
C VAL A 13 -1.68 0.27 -20.50
N GLY A 14 -2.57 0.92 -19.74
CA GLY A 14 -3.55 0.24 -18.89
C GLY A 14 -4.51 -0.66 -19.68
N LEU A 15 -5.01 -0.18 -20.82
CA LEU A 15 -5.86 -0.96 -21.71
C LEU A 15 -5.12 -2.18 -22.27
N THR A 16 -3.87 -2.00 -22.72
CA THR A 16 -3.02 -3.10 -23.22
C THR A 16 -2.81 -4.13 -22.13
N MET A 17 -2.53 -3.71 -20.90
CA MET A 17 -2.37 -4.63 -19.77
C MET A 17 -3.63 -5.46 -19.53
N VAL A 18 -4.81 -4.84 -19.52
CA VAL A 18 -6.10 -5.57 -19.38
C VAL A 18 -6.30 -6.57 -20.51
N VAL A 19 -6.03 -6.16 -21.76
CA VAL A 19 -6.18 -7.04 -22.93
C VAL A 19 -5.19 -8.21 -22.87
N SER A 20 -3.94 -7.98 -22.46
CA SER A 20 -2.91 -9.03 -22.32
C SER A 20 -3.29 -10.12 -21.31
N PHE A 21 -4.18 -9.86 -20.33
CA PHE A 21 -4.64 -10.90 -19.41
C PHE A 21 -5.55 -11.95 -20.06
N PHE A 22 -6.14 -11.67 -21.22
CA PHE A 22 -7.03 -12.59 -21.94
C PHE A 22 -6.32 -13.48 -22.96
N PHE A 23 -5.01 -13.30 -23.18
CA PHE A 23 -4.22 -14.09 -24.13
C PHE A 23 -3.20 -14.98 -23.41
N ASP A 24 -2.93 -16.15 -23.98
CA ASP A 24 -1.90 -17.06 -23.48
C ASP A 24 -0.49 -16.45 -23.61
N SER A 25 0.37 -16.77 -22.65
CA SER A 25 1.74 -16.23 -22.51
C SER A 25 2.65 -16.48 -23.72
N ASP A 26 2.35 -17.49 -24.54
CA ASP A 26 3.14 -17.84 -25.73
C ASP A 26 2.91 -16.89 -26.91
N THR A 27 1.91 -16.02 -26.83
CA THR A 27 1.66 -14.98 -27.84
C THR A 27 2.47 -13.71 -27.54
N LEU A 28 2.83 -12.95 -28.58
CA LEU A 28 3.54 -11.66 -28.43
C LEU A 28 2.85 -10.70 -27.45
N ILE A 29 1.52 -10.75 -27.36
CA ILE A 29 0.70 -9.91 -26.48
C ILE A 29 0.67 -10.47 -25.05
N GLY A 30 0.71 -11.80 -24.90
CA GLY A 30 0.80 -12.49 -23.60
C GLY A 30 2.13 -12.24 -22.90
N GLY A 31 3.26 -12.28 -23.61
CA GLY A 31 4.60 -12.04 -23.04
C GLY A 31 4.81 -10.62 -22.48
N LEU A 32 4.08 -9.61 -23.00
CA LEU A 32 4.13 -8.23 -22.47
C LEU A 32 3.60 -8.14 -21.03
N LYS A 33 2.67 -9.02 -20.64
CA LYS A 33 2.12 -9.07 -19.29
C LYS A 33 3.23 -9.30 -18.25
N ASP A 34 4.09 -10.29 -18.49
CA ASP A 34 5.11 -10.68 -17.52
C ASP A 34 6.15 -9.56 -17.35
N GLU A 35 6.56 -8.92 -18.45
CA GLU A 35 7.45 -7.77 -18.41
C GLU A 35 6.83 -6.59 -17.65
N PHE A 36 5.56 -6.26 -17.92
CA PHE A 36 4.85 -5.22 -17.18
C PHE A 36 4.71 -5.54 -15.70
N LEU A 37 4.48 -6.79 -15.33
CA LEU A 37 4.40 -7.21 -13.93
C LEU A 37 5.76 -7.08 -13.22
N ILE A 38 6.86 -7.39 -13.90
CA ILE A 38 8.22 -7.16 -13.38
C ILE A 38 8.44 -5.67 -13.14
N TRP A 39 8.15 -4.82 -14.13
CA TRP A 39 8.30 -3.37 -13.99
C TRP A 39 7.42 -2.81 -12.86
N LEU A 40 6.16 -3.25 -12.78
CA LEU A 40 5.23 -2.88 -11.73
C LEU A 40 5.77 -3.29 -10.35
N THR A 41 6.35 -4.49 -10.23
CA THR A 41 6.91 -4.99 -8.97
C THR A 41 8.12 -4.14 -8.53
N ILE A 42 9.02 -3.82 -9.46
CA ILE A 42 10.19 -2.97 -9.19
C ILE A 42 9.75 -1.58 -8.75
N VAL A 43 8.91 -0.92 -9.55
CA VAL A 43 8.42 0.44 -9.26
C VAL A 43 7.58 0.45 -7.98
N GLY A 44 6.74 -0.54 -7.79
CA GLY A 44 5.89 -0.72 -6.60
C GLY A 44 6.73 -0.87 -5.32
N GLY A 45 7.81 -1.65 -5.35
CA GLY A 45 8.74 -1.77 -4.24
C GLY A 45 9.37 -0.44 -3.82
N PHE A 46 9.90 0.33 -4.79
CA PHE A 46 10.45 1.67 -4.52
C PHE A 46 9.38 2.66 -4.04
N THR A 47 8.19 2.60 -4.63
CA THR A 47 7.07 3.48 -4.26
C THR A 47 6.60 3.23 -2.84
N LEU A 48 6.54 1.97 -2.41
CA LEU A 48 6.18 1.61 -1.03
C LEU A 48 7.20 2.21 -0.05
N LEU A 49 8.51 2.04 -0.32
CA LEU A 49 9.56 2.63 0.51
C LEU A 49 9.46 4.16 0.58
N LEU A 50 9.27 4.83 -0.56
CA LEU A 50 9.07 6.28 -0.62
C LEU A 50 7.82 6.71 0.15
N GLY A 51 6.74 5.93 0.08
CA GLY A 51 5.50 6.16 0.82
C GLY A 51 5.74 6.17 2.33
N VAL A 52 6.39 5.12 2.86
CA VAL A 52 6.71 5.00 4.29
C VAL A 52 7.60 6.17 4.75
N VAL A 53 8.64 6.50 3.98
CA VAL A 53 9.55 7.61 4.29
C VAL A 53 8.82 8.95 4.27
N SER A 54 7.96 9.17 3.27
CA SER A 54 7.17 10.40 3.13
C SER A 54 6.23 10.61 4.31
N ILE A 55 5.41 9.60 4.63
CA ILE A 55 4.45 9.64 5.74
C ILE A 55 5.17 9.87 7.06
N THR A 56 6.26 9.13 7.30
CA THR A 56 7.07 9.27 8.51
C THR A 56 7.66 10.67 8.61
N ARG A 57 8.29 11.17 7.54
CA ARG A 57 8.92 12.50 7.51
C ARG A 57 7.92 13.62 7.78
N VAL A 58 6.77 13.61 7.12
CA VAL A 58 5.76 14.67 7.22
C VAL A 58 5.14 14.70 8.62
N ASN A 59 4.77 13.53 9.16
CA ASN A 59 4.19 13.45 10.50
C ASN A 59 5.23 13.77 11.57
N TRP A 60 6.45 13.25 11.45
CA TRP A 60 7.54 13.54 12.39
C TRP A 60 7.90 15.03 12.43
N ALA A 61 7.99 15.69 11.28
CA ALA A 61 8.26 17.13 11.21
C ALA A 61 7.16 17.93 11.92
N ALA A 62 5.90 17.54 11.76
CA ALA A 62 4.79 18.20 12.41
C ALA A 62 4.74 17.94 13.93
N VAL A 63 5.12 16.75 14.39
CA VAL A 63 5.29 16.42 15.81
C VAL A 63 6.42 17.25 16.43
N LYS A 64 7.59 17.30 15.77
CA LYS A 64 8.74 18.08 16.24
C LYS A 64 8.44 19.57 16.35
N GLN A 65 7.68 20.11 15.39
CA GLN A 65 7.27 21.52 15.38
C GLN A 65 6.05 21.81 16.27
N ARG A 66 5.49 20.80 16.97
CA ARG A 66 4.27 20.90 17.79
C ARG A 66 3.14 21.66 17.10
N LYS A 67 2.92 21.38 15.81
CA LYS A 67 1.80 21.96 15.06
C LYS A 67 0.47 21.58 15.71
N GLU A 68 -0.58 22.31 15.37
CA GLU A 68 -1.93 21.96 15.81
C GLU A 68 -2.25 20.49 15.50
N GLY A 69 -2.82 19.80 16.49
CA GLY A 69 -3.11 18.37 16.40
C GLY A 69 -1.88 17.45 16.37
N TRP A 70 -0.71 17.87 16.88
CA TRP A 70 0.51 17.04 16.88
C TRP A 70 0.34 15.68 17.55
N ILE A 71 -0.55 15.57 18.54
CA ILE A 71 -0.85 14.30 19.23
C ILE A 71 -1.42 13.27 18.25
N TYR A 72 -2.35 13.68 17.38
CA TYR A 72 -2.92 12.77 16.38
C TYR A 72 -1.84 12.27 15.41
N LYS A 73 -0.91 13.15 15.00
CA LYS A 73 0.21 12.78 14.12
C LYS A 73 1.19 11.82 14.80
N LEU A 74 1.40 11.99 16.12
CA LEU A 74 2.18 11.05 16.92
C LEU A 74 1.48 9.69 17.00
N ILE A 75 0.17 9.67 17.25
CA ILE A 75 -0.63 8.45 17.27
C ILE A 75 -0.53 7.75 15.91
N THR A 76 -0.72 8.45 14.79
CA THR A 76 -0.56 7.89 13.44
C THR A 76 0.80 7.25 13.26
N LEU A 77 1.87 7.92 13.69
CA LEU A 77 3.22 7.38 13.57
C LEU A 77 3.38 6.10 14.40
N ILE A 78 2.91 6.10 15.65
CA ILE A 78 2.94 4.93 16.53
C ILE A 78 2.15 3.77 15.92
N SER A 79 0.94 4.02 15.40
CA SER A 79 0.08 3.00 14.78
C SER A 79 0.76 2.31 13.60
N ILE A 80 1.48 3.05 12.75
CA ILE A 80 2.25 2.47 11.63
C ILE A 80 3.28 1.47 12.15
N PHE A 81 4.04 1.83 13.19
CA PHE A 81 5.06 0.94 13.74
C PHE A 81 4.47 -0.23 14.52
N ILE A 82 3.37 -0.03 15.24
CA ILE A 82 2.64 -1.11 15.93
C ILE A 82 2.17 -2.16 14.93
N MET A 83 1.70 -1.76 13.74
CA MET A 83 1.30 -2.70 12.70
C MET A 83 2.50 -3.32 11.97
N ALA A 84 3.54 -2.53 11.68
CA ALA A 84 4.67 -2.98 10.87
C ALA A 84 5.63 -3.93 11.62
N ILE A 85 5.94 -3.65 12.89
CA ILE A 85 6.97 -4.40 13.64
C ILE A 85 6.59 -5.88 13.77
N PRO A 86 5.38 -6.27 14.24
CA PRO A 86 5.02 -7.68 14.35
C PRO A 86 5.02 -8.41 13.00
N SER A 87 4.72 -7.69 11.92
CA SER A 87 4.65 -8.21 10.55
C SER A 87 6.03 -8.49 9.93
N ILE A 88 7.04 -7.68 10.26
CA ILE A 88 8.40 -7.79 9.70
C ILE A 88 9.24 -8.81 10.48
N LEU A 89 8.96 -8.98 11.78
CA LEU A 89 9.67 -9.94 12.61
C LEU A 89 9.42 -11.37 12.11
N PRO A 90 10.46 -12.21 12.00
CA PRO A 90 10.30 -13.57 11.48
C PRO A 90 9.50 -14.42 12.46
N SER A 91 8.57 -15.20 11.91
CA SER A 91 7.76 -16.17 12.66
C SER A 91 8.57 -17.30 13.31
N SER A 92 9.85 -17.44 12.96
CA SER A 92 10.76 -18.40 13.61
C SER A 92 11.12 -18.02 15.05
N TRP A 93 11.00 -16.74 15.43
CA TRP A 93 11.32 -16.29 16.79
C TRP A 93 10.17 -16.56 17.77
N SER A 94 8.93 -16.50 17.27
CA SER A 94 7.71 -16.82 18.01
C SER A 94 6.57 -16.99 17.01
N SER A 95 5.64 -17.91 17.30
CA SER A 95 4.40 -18.07 16.52
C SER A 95 3.52 -16.82 16.51
N LEU A 96 3.76 -15.88 17.42
CA LEU A 96 3.04 -14.60 17.51
C LEU A 96 3.50 -13.55 16.50
N PHE A 97 4.68 -13.74 15.90
CA PHE A 97 5.25 -12.83 14.89
C PHE A 97 5.00 -13.32 13.46
N GLY A 98 5.10 -12.41 12.50
CA GLY A 98 4.78 -12.63 11.10
C GLY A 98 3.35 -12.25 10.77
N ARG A 99 2.81 -12.88 9.72
CA ARG A 99 1.49 -12.58 9.13
C ARG A 99 0.56 -13.79 9.12
N ALA A 100 0.88 -14.81 9.91
CA ALA A 100 0.05 -16.01 10.01
C ALA A 100 -1.21 -15.71 10.81
N ASP A 101 -2.24 -16.53 10.60
CA ASP A 101 -3.49 -16.48 11.35
C ASP A 101 -3.21 -16.62 12.86
N GLY A 102 -3.81 -15.74 13.67
CA GLY A 102 -3.59 -15.69 15.12
C GLY A 102 -2.30 -14.99 15.55
N SER A 103 -1.51 -14.43 14.63
CA SER A 103 -0.39 -13.54 14.95
C SER A 103 -0.88 -12.19 15.52
N ILE A 104 0.03 -11.44 16.14
CA ILE A 104 -0.27 -10.09 16.62
C ILE A 104 -0.70 -9.18 15.47
N TYR A 105 -0.04 -9.31 14.30
CA TYR A 105 -0.41 -8.56 13.10
C TYR A 105 -1.85 -8.88 12.66
N ASP A 106 -2.20 -10.16 12.60
CA ASP A 106 -3.52 -10.62 12.19
C ASP A 106 -4.62 -10.08 13.14
N TRP A 107 -4.39 -10.16 14.46
CA TRP A 107 -5.32 -9.59 15.44
C TRP A 107 -5.51 -8.08 15.25
N LEU A 108 -4.42 -7.32 15.09
CA LEU A 108 -4.50 -5.87 14.85
C LEU A 108 -5.24 -5.57 13.53
N PHE A 109 -5.01 -6.36 12.50
CA PHE A 109 -5.65 -6.18 11.20
C PHE A 109 -7.16 -6.42 11.27
N VAL A 110 -7.57 -7.54 11.86
CA VAL A 110 -8.99 -7.94 11.93
C VAL A 110 -9.79 -7.03 12.86
N TYR A 111 -9.21 -6.63 14.01
CA TYR A 111 -9.96 -5.90 15.04
C TYR A 111 -9.79 -4.38 15.00
N LEU A 112 -8.76 -3.84 14.33
CA LEU A 112 -8.55 -2.40 14.22
C LEU A 112 -8.62 -1.91 12.78
N ASP A 113 -7.74 -2.40 11.92
CA ASP A 113 -7.56 -1.82 10.58
C ASP A 113 -8.77 -2.08 9.66
N SER A 114 -9.26 -3.32 9.62
CA SER A 114 -10.40 -3.72 8.79
C SER A 114 -11.69 -2.96 9.15
N PRO A 115 -12.12 -2.86 10.43
CA PRO A 115 -13.25 -2.03 10.82
C PRO A 115 -13.07 -0.55 10.49
N MET A 116 -11.86 0.00 10.70
CA MET A 116 -11.57 1.40 10.36
C MET A 116 -11.73 1.68 8.87
N MET A 117 -11.22 0.80 8.00
CA MET A 117 -11.45 0.91 6.56
C MET A 117 -12.93 0.78 6.22
N ALA A 118 -13.65 -0.17 6.83
CA ALA A 118 -15.08 -0.35 6.62
C ALA A 118 -15.90 0.91 6.98
N THR A 119 -15.52 1.61 8.05
CA THR A 119 -16.18 2.89 8.41
C THR A 119 -15.99 3.98 7.35
N MET A 120 -14.79 4.11 6.75
CA MET A 120 -14.61 5.05 5.63
C MET A 120 -15.55 4.72 4.47
N PHE A 121 -15.63 3.45 4.06
CA PHE A 121 -16.54 3.03 2.98
C PHE A 121 -18.02 3.24 3.34
N ALA A 122 -18.42 2.90 4.57
CA ALA A 122 -19.79 3.10 5.04
C ALA A 122 -20.18 4.59 5.03
N THR A 123 -19.27 5.48 5.45
CA THR A 123 -19.56 6.92 5.40
C THR A 123 -19.74 7.44 3.98
N LEU A 124 -19.02 6.90 2.99
CA LEU A 124 -19.21 7.27 1.58
C LEU A 124 -20.50 6.70 0.96
N ALA A 125 -21.01 5.59 1.49
CA ALA A 125 -22.20 4.93 0.97
C ALA A 125 -23.51 5.51 1.54
N PHE A 126 -23.48 5.96 2.81
CA PHE A 126 -24.68 6.36 3.55
C PHE A 126 -24.76 7.86 3.87
N TYR A 127 -23.78 8.65 3.45
CA TYR A 127 -23.76 10.11 3.58
C TYR A 127 -23.59 10.75 2.21
#